data_AF-A0A6G1WDB0-F1
#
_entry.id   AF-A0A6G1WDB0-F1
#
_cell.length_a   1.000
_cell.length_b   1.000
_cell.length_c   1.000
_cell.angle_alpha   90.00
_cell.angle_beta   90.00
_cell.angle_gamma   90.00
#
_symmetry.space_group_name_H-M   'P 1'
#
loop_
_entity.id
_entity.type
_entity.pdbx_description
1 polymer ?
#
loop_
_entity_poly.entity_id
_entity_poly.type
_entity_poly.pdbx_seq_one_letter_code
_entity_poly.pdbx_strand_id
1 'polypeptide(L)' 'GHFAYGAILDNDALLSMERFPDMWRERNPSRTIVQTQAAPLPIAPEPDASLFALVR' A
#
# COMPACT_ATOMS: atom_id res chain seq x y z
N GLY A 1 11.42 12.68 3.43
CA GLY A 1 10.06 12.12 3.65
C GLY A 1 10.17 10.70 4.14
N HIS A 2 9.12 10.17 4.74
CA HIS A 2 8.98 8.74 5.04
C HIS A 2 7.58 8.30 4.60
N PHE A 3 7.35 7.00 4.55
CA PHE A 3 6.01 6.45 4.35
C PHE A 3 5.43 6.05 5.71
N ALA A 4 4.17 6.41 5.95
CA ALA A 4 3.34 5.72 6.92
C ALA A 4 2.50 4.66 6.20
N TYR A 5 2.15 3.60 6.91
CA TYR A 5 1.34 2.51 6.39
C TYR A 5 0.10 2.33 7.26
N GLY A 6 -1.07 2.45 6.64
CA GLY A 6 -2.35 2.14 7.30
C GLY A 6 -2.47 0.65 7.64
N ALA A 7 -3.47 0.32 8.45
CA ALA A 7 -3.84 -1.07 8.69
C ALA A 7 -4.39 -1.71 7.41
N ILE A 8 -3.99 -2.95 7.13
CA ILE A 8 -4.58 -3.76 6.07
C ILE A 8 -5.96 -4.25 6.55
N LEU A 9 -7.00 -4.00 5.75
CA LEU A 9 -8.38 -4.37 6.08
C LEU A 9 -8.77 -5.77 5.58
N ASP A 10 -7.78 -6.61 5.35
CA ASP A 10 -7.98 -8.04 5.10
C ASP A 10 -8.21 -8.77 6.43
N ASN A 11 -9.18 -9.68 6.47
CA ASN A 11 -9.52 -10.45 7.66
C ASN A 11 -8.36 -11.31 8.17
N ASP A 12 -7.44 -11.72 7.30
CA ASP A 12 -6.28 -12.55 7.64
C ASP A 12 -5.08 -11.72 8.14
N ALA A 13 -5.19 -10.37 8.16
CA ALA A 13 -4.13 -9.47 8.61
C ALA A 13 -4.61 -8.52 9.73
N LEU A 14 -5.55 -7.61 9.44
CA LEU A 14 -6.08 -6.57 10.35
C LEU A 14 -5.01 -5.76 11.12
N LEU A 15 -3.83 -5.55 10.53
CA LEU A 15 -2.71 -4.86 11.16
C LEU A 15 -1.92 -4.02 10.15
N SER A 16 -1.15 -3.04 10.64
CA SER A 16 -0.31 -2.18 9.79
C SER A 16 0.96 -2.91 9.37
N MET A 17 1.22 -2.93 8.05
CA MET A 17 2.43 -3.47 7.46
C MET A 17 2.69 -2.83 6.09
N GLU A 18 3.93 -2.92 5.60
CA GLU A 18 4.31 -2.33 4.31
C GLU A 18 3.60 -2.99 3.13
N ARG A 19 3.53 -4.33 3.13
CA ARG A 19 2.85 -5.14 2.10
C ARG A 19 2.32 -6.43 2.73
N PHE A 20 1.06 -6.75 2.44
CA PHE A 20 0.43 -8.03 2.78
C PHE A 20 0.30 -8.89 1.51
N PRO A 21 1.19 -9.87 1.28
CA PRO A 21 1.04 -10.82 0.20
C PRO A 21 0.03 -11.91 0.60
N ASP A 22 -0.88 -12.23 -0.30
CA ASP A 22 -1.84 -13.31 -0.13
C ASP A 22 -2.01 -14.13 -1.42
N MET A 23 -2.36 -15.39 -1.27
CA MET A 23 -2.62 -16.32 -2.36
C MET A 23 -3.72 -17.31 -1.97
N TRP A 24 -4.79 -17.35 -2.76
CA TRP A 24 -5.87 -18.32 -2.59
C TRP A 24 -6.22 -19.01 -3.90
N ARG A 25 -6.97 -20.10 -3.79
CA ARG A 25 -7.51 -20.84 -4.94
C ARG A 25 -9.01 -20.69 -4.99
N GLU A 26 -9.51 -20.33 -6.16
CA GLU A 26 -10.94 -20.34 -6.45
C GLU A 26 -11.26 -21.57 -7.30
N ARG A 27 -12.52 -22.01 -7.23
CA ARG A 27 -13.05 -23.10 -8.05
C ARG A 27 -14.18 -22.56 -8.92
N ASN A 28 -14.46 -23.28 -10.01
CA ASN A 28 -15.52 -22.99 -10.97
C ASN A 28 -15.40 -21.63 -11.71
N PRO A 29 -14.34 -21.39 -12.51
CA PRO A 29 -13.25 -22.30 -12.87
C PRO A 29 -12.10 -22.30 -11.86
N SER A 30 -11.31 -23.37 -11.84
CA SER A 30 -10.15 -23.47 -10.96
C SER A 30 -9.06 -22.47 -11.36
N ARG A 31 -8.73 -21.55 -10.45
CA ARG A 31 -7.64 -20.58 -10.63
C ARG A 31 -6.91 -20.31 -9.31
N THR A 32 -5.64 -19.96 -9.43
CA THR A 32 -4.84 -19.44 -8.32
C THR A 32 -4.77 -17.92 -8.47
N ILE A 33 -5.15 -17.20 -7.42
CA ILE A 33 -5.05 -15.74 -7.35
C ILE A 33 -3.85 -15.40 -6.46
N VAL A 34 -3.12 -14.37 -6.84
CA VAL A 34 -2.10 -13.74 -6.00
C VAL A 34 -2.46 -12.28 -5.88
N GLN A 35 -2.49 -11.77 -4.66
CA GLN A 35 -2.78 -10.37 -4.37
C GLN A 35 -1.73 -9.83 -3.40
N THR A 36 -1.39 -8.55 -3.54
CA THR A 36 -0.61 -7.85 -2.52
C THR A 36 -1.34 -6.57 -2.16
N GLN A 37 -1.62 -6.40 -0.88
CA GLN A 37 -2.30 -5.22 -0.36
C GLN A 37 -1.29 -4.30 0.33
N ALA A 38 -1.49 -2.99 0.20
CA ALA A 38 -0.70 -1.97 0.88
C ALA A 38 -1.56 -0.71 1.07
N ALA A 39 -1.30 0.03 2.15
CA ALA A 39 -1.96 1.31 2.43
C ALA A 39 -0.92 2.42 2.69
N PRO A 40 -0.04 2.76 1.73
CA PRO A 40 1.01 3.74 1.92
C PRO A 40 0.50 5.18 1.85
N LEU A 41 1.04 6.06 2.71
CA LEU A 41 0.91 7.50 2.62
C LEU A 41 2.31 8.14 2.70
N PRO A 42 2.81 8.80 1.64
CA PRO A 42 4.02 9.60 1.73
C PRO A 42 3.80 10.79 2.68
N ILE A 43 4.71 10.98 3.62
CA ILE A 43 4.69 12.09 4.57
C ILE A 43 5.89 13.00 4.30
N ALA A 44 5.59 14.27 4.04
CA ALA A 44 6.55 15.37 4.05
C ALA A 44 6.59 15.97 5.46
N PRO A 45 7.65 15.75 6.27
CA PRO A 45 7.72 16.27 7.64
C PRO A 45 7.75 17.81 7.67
N GLU A 46 8.38 18.39 6.65
CA GLU A 46 8.48 19.83 6.42
C GLU A 46 8.00 20.10 4.99
N PRO A 47 6.69 20.31 4.76
CA PRO A 47 6.13 20.45 3.41
C PRO A 47 6.66 21.69 2.67
N ASP A 48 7.03 22.74 3.41
CA ASP A 48 7.56 24.00 2.86
C ASP A 48 9.06 23.93 2.51
N ALA A 49 9.76 22.84 2.87
CA ALA A 49 11.18 22.67 2.59
C ALA A 49 11.47 22.22 1.14
N SER A 50 10.57 22.50 0.21
CA SER A 50 10.71 22.18 -1.21
C SER A 50 10.10 23.27 -2.10
N LEU A 51 10.64 23.44 -3.30
CA LEU A 51 10.13 24.38 -4.30
C LEU A 51 9.92 23.64 -5.63
N PHE A 52 8.79 23.89 -6.27
CA PHE A 52 8.56 23.55 -7.67
C PHE A 52 8.41 24.84 -8.49
N ALA A 53 9.29 25.04 -9.46
CA ALA A 53 9.26 26.19 -10.36
C ALA A 53 9.16 25.74 -11.81
N LEU A 54 8.04 26.04 -12.47
CA LEU A 54 7.86 25.83 -13.91
C LEU A 54 8.43 27.04 -14.66
N VAL A 55 9.44 26.80 -15.50
CA VAL A 55 10.03 27.82 -16.38
C VAL A 55 9.64 27.56 -17.85
N ARG A 56 9.58 28.62 -18.64
CA ARG A 56 9.27 28.57 -20.09
C ARG A 56 10.52 28.39 -20.93
#